data_AF-A0A2D7K2E6-F1
#
_entry.id   AF-A0A2D7K2E6-F1
#
_cell.length_a   1.000
_cell.length_b   1.000
_cell.length_c   1.000
_cell.angle_alpha   90.00
_cell.angle_beta   90.00
_cell.angle_gamma   90.00
#
_symmetry.space_group_name_H-M   'P 1'
#
loop_
_entity.id
_entity.type
_entity.pdbx_description
1 polymer ?
#
loop_
_entity_poly.entity_id
_entity_poly.type
_entity_poly.pdbx_seq_one_letter_code
_entity_poly.pdbx_strand_id
1 'polypeptide(L)'
;MGYAVISSQPSKNANQKRLMAIRAARLEATRDLTEQIHGLKVNSRTTMIDAIIQNDTLRATVEGTIRGARTVRINPVGSDTYEVVLELDRDMIAHIMKAARAK
;
A
#
# COMPACT_ATOMS: atom_id res chain seq x y z
N MET A 1 -5.05 -2.19 -3.87
CA MET A 1 -5.13 -3.61 -4.31
C MET A 1 -3.95 -3.92 -5.20
N GLY A 2 -3.59 -5.18 -5.37
CA GLY A 2 -2.46 -5.57 -6.24
C GLY A 2 -2.62 -6.99 -6.77
N TYR A 3 -1.99 -7.25 -7.91
CA TYR A 3 -2.14 -8.45 -8.72
C TYR A 3 -0.78 -9.03 -9.11
N ALA A 4 -0.69 -10.35 -9.17
CA ALA A 4 0.51 -10.96 -9.73
C ALA A 4 0.21 -12.30 -10.38
N VAL A 5 0.83 -12.48 -11.54
CA VAL A 5 0.73 -13.70 -12.32
C VAL A 5 1.68 -14.76 -11.75
N ILE A 6 1.21 -16.00 -11.62
CA ILE A 6 1.98 -17.14 -11.08
C ILE A 6 3.02 -17.58 -12.11
N SER A 7 2.63 -17.75 -13.36
CA SER A 7 3.52 -18.22 -14.44
C SER A 7 4.74 -17.35 -14.66
N SER A 8 4.63 -16.04 -14.47
CA SER A 8 5.72 -15.06 -14.63
C SER A 8 6.76 -15.08 -13.49
N GLN A 9 6.49 -15.80 -12.39
CA GLN A 9 7.40 -15.82 -11.25
C GLN A 9 8.65 -16.67 -11.55
N PRO A 10 9.86 -16.19 -11.19
CA PRO A 10 11.11 -16.89 -11.45
C PRO A 10 11.31 -18.04 -10.45
N SER A 11 10.66 -19.17 -10.69
CA SER A 11 10.93 -20.45 -10.05
C SER A 11 10.52 -21.61 -10.97
N LYS A 12 11.13 -22.78 -10.79
CA LYS A 12 10.70 -24.02 -11.47
C LYS A 12 9.63 -24.78 -10.67
N ASN A 13 9.43 -24.44 -9.39
CA ASN A 13 8.48 -25.10 -8.50
C ASN A 13 7.16 -24.32 -8.45
N ALA A 14 6.04 -24.99 -8.73
CA ALA A 14 4.71 -24.37 -8.77
C ALA A 14 4.27 -23.77 -7.42
N ASN A 15 4.57 -24.45 -6.30
CA ASN A 15 4.24 -23.93 -4.97
C ASN A 15 5.07 -22.67 -4.66
N GLN A 16 6.34 -22.66 -5.06
CA GLN A 16 7.19 -21.48 -4.90
C GLN A 16 6.71 -20.33 -5.79
N LYS A 17 6.33 -20.59 -7.05
CA LYS A 17 5.71 -19.57 -7.92
C LYS A 17 4.46 -18.95 -7.29
N ARG A 18 3.58 -19.75 -6.69
CA ARG A 18 2.37 -19.26 -5.99
C ARG A 18 2.73 -18.33 -4.82
N LEU A 19 3.67 -18.74 -3.97
CA LEU A 19 4.16 -17.91 -2.86
C LEU A 19 4.79 -16.60 -3.35
N MET A 20 5.55 -16.63 -4.43
CA MET A 20 6.15 -15.45 -5.04
C MET A 20 5.10 -14.52 -5.63
N ALA A 21 4.10 -15.05 -6.32
CA ALA A 21 3.00 -14.26 -6.86
C ALA A 21 2.23 -13.54 -5.74
N ILE A 22 1.89 -14.23 -4.65
CA ILE A 22 1.23 -13.59 -3.50
C ILE A 22 2.10 -12.45 -2.93
N ARG A 23 3.42 -12.63 -2.84
CA ARG A 23 4.35 -11.58 -2.37
C ARG A 23 4.42 -10.41 -3.33
N ALA A 24 4.47 -10.66 -4.64
CA ALA A 24 4.49 -9.63 -5.66
C ALA A 24 3.18 -8.83 -5.67
N ALA A 25 2.03 -9.51 -5.62
CA ALA A 25 0.70 -8.89 -5.53
C ALA A 25 0.57 -8.04 -4.27
N ARG A 26 1.10 -8.51 -3.13
CA ARG A 26 1.16 -7.73 -1.90
C ARG A 26 2.02 -6.47 -2.04
N LEU A 27 3.18 -6.56 -2.68
CA LEU A 27 4.05 -5.42 -2.91
C LEU A 27 3.38 -4.35 -3.77
N GLU A 28 2.71 -4.78 -4.86
CA GLU A 28 1.92 -3.89 -5.68
C GLU A 28 0.77 -3.26 -4.88
N ALA A 29 0.06 -4.05 -4.08
CA ALA A 29 -1.02 -3.53 -3.24
C ALA A 29 -0.53 -2.48 -2.23
N THR A 30 0.66 -2.66 -1.65
CA THR A 30 1.29 -1.67 -0.76
C THR A 30 1.65 -0.40 -1.54
N ARG A 31 2.13 -0.53 -2.78
CA ARG A 31 2.44 0.61 -3.64
C ARG A 31 1.18 1.41 -3.98
N ASP A 32 0.15 0.75 -4.49
CA ASP A 32 -1.15 1.38 -4.80
C ASP A 32 -1.74 2.08 -3.57
N LEU A 33 -1.71 1.42 -2.41
CA LEU A 33 -2.15 2.03 -1.15
C LEU A 33 -1.34 3.27 -0.77
N THR A 34 -0.02 3.21 -0.94
CA THR A 34 0.88 4.34 -0.70
C THR A 34 0.53 5.50 -1.63
N GLU A 35 0.35 5.23 -2.93
CA GLU A 35 -0.06 6.21 -3.94
C GLU A 35 -1.42 6.84 -3.60
N GLN A 36 -2.39 6.05 -3.14
CA GLN A 36 -3.70 6.55 -2.68
C GLN A 36 -3.56 7.47 -1.45
N ILE A 37 -2.76 7.10 -0.46
CA ILE A 37 -2.47 7.95 0.70
C ILE A 37 -1.82 9.27 0.24
N HIS A 38 -0.91 9.23 -0.73
CA HIS A 38 -0.32 10.42 -1.31
C HIS A 38 -1.38 11.26 -2.04
N GLY A 39 -2.27 10.67 -2.83
CA GLY A 39 -3.35 11.35 -3.56
C GLY A 39 -4.37 12.05 -2.64
N LEU A 40 -4.79 11.38 -1.55
CA LEU A 40 -5.68 11.97 -0.53
C LEU A 40 -5.07 13.24 0.10
N LYS A 41 -3.74 13.29 0.22
CA LYS A 41 -3.01 14.45 0.73
C LYS A 41 -2.91 15.57 -0.29
N VAL A 42 -2.69 15.25 -1.57
CA VAL A 42 -2.61 16.23 -2.66
C VAL A 42 -3.94 16.99 -2.83
N ASN A 43 -5.08 16.30 -2.72
CA ASN A 43 -6.41 16.90 -2.78
C ASN A 43 -6.67 17.91 -1.63
N SER A 44 -6.09 17.68 -0.44
CA SER A 44 -6.47 18.43 0.78
C SER A 44 -5.93 19.87 0.85
N ARG A 45 -4.98 20.28 -0.02
CA ARG A 45 -4.50 21.65 -0.32
C ARG A 45 -3.13 21.51 -0.97
N THR A 46 -2.93 22.08 -2.15
CA THR A 46 -1.74 21.99 -3.02
C THR A 46 -0.42 22.57 -2.45
N THR A 47 -0.18 22.54 -1.13
CA THR A 47 0.95 23.22 -0.47
C THR A 47 1.78 22.30 0.45
N MET A 48 1.60 20.98 0.35
CA MET A 48 2.08 20.00 1.35
C MET A 48 3.16 19.03 0.86
N ILE A 49 3.40 18.88 -0.46
CA ILE A 49 4.54 18.08 -0.95
C ILE A 49 5.85 18.65 -0.42
N ASP A 50 5.98 19.99 -0.45
CA ASP A 50 7.12 20.70 0.15
C ASP A 50 7.19 20.50 1.66
N ALA A 51 6.04 20.39 2.35
CA ALA A 51 5.99 20.19 3.79
C ALA A 51 6.44 18.78 4.24
N ILE A 52 6.26 17.72 3.43
CA ILE A 52 6.77 16.37 3.75
C ILE A 52 8.29 16.31 3.60
N ILE A 53 8.83 17.00 2.59
CA ILE A 53 10.28 17.12 2.41
C ILE A 53 10.89 17.90 3.59
N GLN A 54 10.16 18.86 4.15
CA GLN A 54 10.63 19.74 5.22
C GLN A 54 10.25 19.29 6.64
N ASN A 55 9.42 18.25 6.83
CA ASN A 55 8.92 17.84 8.15
C ASN A 55 9.05 16.32 8.39
N ASP A 56 10.05 15.95 9.17
CA ASP A 56 10.35 14.56 9.54
C ASP A 56 9.22 13.89 10.35
N THR A 57 8.46 14.65 11.14
CA THR A 57 7.33 14.10 11.92
C THR A 57 6.18 13.66 11.01
N LEU A 58 5.94 14.42 9.93
CA LEU A 58 4.98 14.03 8.92
C LEU A 58 5.45 12.78 8.19
N ARG A 59 6.72 12.73 7.74
CA ARG A 59 7.29 11.52 7.10
C ARG A 59 7.12 10.27 7.97
N ALA A 60 7.50 10.35 9.24
CA ALA A 60 7.39 9.24 10.19
C ALA A 60 5.92 8.76 10.37
N THR A 61 4.96 9.69 10.40
CA THR A 61 3.54 9.37 10.52
C THR A 61 3.00 8.58 9.31
N VAL A 62 3.45 8.94 8.11
CA VAL A 62 3.07 8.24 6.87
C VAL A 62 3.65 6.83 6.84
N GLU A 63 4.95 6.71 7.11
CA GLU A 63 5.65 5.42 7.11
C GLU A 63 5.06 4.48 8.17
N GLY A 64 4.73 4.99 9.37
CA GLY A 64 4.06 4.24 10.43
C GLY A 64 2.68 3.73 10.02
N THR A 65 1.92 4.54 9.27
CA THR A 65 0.57 4.15 8.82
C THR A 65 0.61 3.09 7.72
N ILE A 66 1.54 3.21 6.74
CA ILE A 66 1.72 2.20 5.69
C ILE A 66 2.11 0.85 6.33
N ARG A 67 2.95 0.87 7.37
CA ARG A 67 3.28 -0.34 8.15
C ARG A 67 2.08 -0.95 8.87
N GLY A 68 1.07 -0.14 9.22
CA GLY A 68 -0.16 -0.61 9.85
C GLY A 68 -1.20 -1.17 8.88
N ALA A 69 -0.95 -1.15 7.56
CA ALA A 69 -1.84 -1.74 6.57
C ALA A 69 -1.97 -3.26 6.78
N ARG A 70 -3.21 -3.75 6.84
CA ARG A 70 -3.49 -5.17 7.06
C ARG A 70 -3.91 -5.83 5.76
N THR A 71 -3.44 -7.05 5.54
CA THR A 71 -3.96 -7.87 4.44
C THR A 71 -5.28 -8.47 4.86
N VAL A 72 -6.32 -8.11 4.13
CA VAL A 72 -7.69 -8.57 4.41
C VAL A 72 -8.13 -9.68 3.49
N ARG A 73 -7.50 -9.79 2.31
CA ARG A 73 -7.83 -10.81 1.34
C ARG A 73 -6.64 -11.19 0.46
N ILE A 74 -6.51 -12.48 0.21
CA ILE A 74 -5.65 -13.06 -0.83
C ILE A 74 -6.55 -14.01 -1.61
N ASN A 75 -6.81 -13.72 -2.88
CA ASN A 75 -7.76 -14.48 -3.68
C ASN A 75 -7.13 -14.88 -5.01
N PRO A 76 -7.22 -16.15 -5.45
CA PRO A 76 -6.92 -16.50 -6.82
C PRO A 76 -7.95 -15.83 -7.76
N VAL A 77 -7.46 -15.17 -8.80
CA VAL A 77 -8.26 -14.62 -9.89
C VAL A 77 -7.92 -15.41 -11.14
N GLY A 78 -8.88 -16.23 -11.60
CA GLY A 78 -8.61 -17.22 -12.66
C GLY A 78 -7.62 -18.31 -12.22
N SER A 79 -6.93 -18.91 -13.19
CA SER A 79 -6.01 -20.04 -12.93
C SER A 79 -4.56 -19.62 -12.64
N ASP A 80 -4.17 -18.40 -13.00
CA ASP A 80 -2.77 -17.98 -13.05
C ASP A 80 -2.48 -16.65 -12.35
N THR A 81 -3.41 -16.08 -11.57
CA THR A 81 -3.21 -14.78 -10.92
C THR A 81 -3.68 -14.80 -9.47
N TYR A 82 -2.97 -14.07 -8.61
CA TYR A 82 -3.43 -13.74 -7.27
C TYR A 82 -3.73 -12.25 -7.15
N GLU A 83 -4.86 -11.94 -6.52
CA GLU A 83 -5.23 -10.62 -6.01
C GLU A 83 -4.89 -10.56 -4.52
N VAL A 84 -4.28 -9.45 -4.09
CA VAL A 84 -4.10 -9.10 -2.69
C VAL A 84 -4.77 -7.76 -2.41
N VAL A 85 -5.61 -7.75 -1.38
CA VAL A 85 -6.28 -6.54 -0.89
C VAL A 85 -5.71 -6.18 0.48
N LEU A 86 -5.29 -4.92 0.58
CA LEU A 86 -4.85 -4.30 1.82
C LEU A 86 -5.89 -3.28 2.26
N GLU A 87 -6.08 -3.17 3.57
CA GLU A 87 -6.92 -2.15 4.19
C GLU A 87 -6.13 -1.37 5.24
N LEU A 88 -6.51 -0.11 5.41
CA LEU A 88 -6.06 0.74 6.49
C LEU A 88 -7.22 1.00 7.43
N ASP A 89 -6.91 1.00 8.72
CA ASP A 89 -7.86 1.42 9.73
C ASP A 89 -8.23 2.90 9.51
N ARG A 90 -9.52 3.21 9.66
CA ARG A 90 -10.06 4.56 9.58
C ARG A 90 -9.41 5.50 10.60
N ASP A 91 -9.05 4.99 11.77
CA ASP A 91 -8.39 5.78 12.81
C ASP A 91 -6.98 6.21 12.39
N MET A 92 -6.26 5.36 11.66
CA MET A 92 -4.96 5.71 11.11
C MET A 92 -5.07 6.75 9.99
N ILE A 93 -6.10 6.66 9.15
CA ILE A 93 -6.38 7.69 8.14
C ILE A 93 -6.69 9.03 8.82
N ALA A 94 -7.51 9.03 9.87
CA ALA A 94 -7.82 10.22 10.64
C ALA A 94 -6.56 10.83 11.28
N HIS A 95 -5.64 9.99 11.77
CA HIS A 95 -4.36 10.44 12.33
C HIS A 95 -3.48 11.15 11.28
N ILE A 96 -3.33 10.57 10.08
CA ILE A 96 -2.64 11.23 8.95
C ILE A 96 -3.29 12.58 8.64
N MET A 97 -4.61 12.62 8.53
CA MET A 97 -5.35 13.82 8.16
C MET A 97 -5.23 14.91 9.23
N LYS A 98 -5.20 14.54 10.51
CA LYS A 98 -4.98 15.47 11.62
C LYS A 98 -3.56 16.02 11.61
N ALA A 99 -2.55 15.17 11.43
CA ALA A 99 -1.15 15.59 11.32
C ALA A 99 -0.96 16.56 10.14
N ALA A 100 -1.63 16.30 9.01
CA ALA A 100 -1.61 17.17 7.84
C ALA A 100 -2.31 18.53 8.05
N ARG A 101 -3.29 18.61 8.95
CA ARG A 101 -4.06 19.84 9.26
C ARG A 101 -3.49 20.63 10.43
N ALA A 102 -2.57 20.08 11.21
CA ALA A 102 -1.90 20.77 12.31
C ALA A 102 -0.89 21.78 11.75
N LYS A 103 -1.41 22.88 11.20
CA LYS A 103 -0.69 24.12 10.94
C LYS A 103 -1.64 25.28 11.21
#